data_AF-A0A1Q9DC39-F1
#
_entry.id   AF-A0A1Q9DC39-F1
#
_cell.length_a   1.000
_cell.length_b   1.000
_cell.length_c   1.000
_cell.angle_alpha   90.00
_cell.angle_beta   90.00
_cell.angle_gamma   90.00
#
_symmetry.space_group_name_H-M   'P 1'
#
loop_
_entity.id
_entity.type
_entity.pdbx_description
1 polymer ?
#
loop_
_entity_poly.entity_id
_entity_poly.type
_entity_poly.pdbx_seq_one_letter_code
_entity_poly.pdbx_strand_id
1 'polypeptide(L)'
;MQSCVLSRLACTPDAMIRRILAATSPEEKLQVAANAAEEEILQAWKKLVLLLHPDKLQRLDEESKKDGADALHEVHEAKDEMRRRQQEACAQVPVQPKAGSTPRCLDATPGARKYEISWTLPDVQDPSAPVEKYEVWGPRHCTELGETHDWVLLATLPPLQSQFIIVEEAPTQQDVMWAADRVLRQTMSLTVHAVNGKGSSEALAFELPWAAAFPWLGGMGSLVCNQCFRLTPRGGRNGWTSCAGCGAGLSAELAIVIRCTTCGGEVLWQRNALSCTCCRRTLAVNMPPRRRGDSRYSRSW
;
A
#
# COMPACT_ATOMS: atom_id res chain seq x y z
N MET A 1 -57.91 2.34 38.50
CA MET A 1 -57.70 3.04 37.21
C MET A 1 -57.11 4.41 37.51
N GLN A 2 -55.82 4.42 37.88
CA GLN A 2 -55.07 5.62 38.22
C GLN A 2 -54.55 6.26 36.94
N SER A 3 -54.83 7.56 36.83
CA SER A 3 -54.23 8.57 35.97
C SER A 3 -52.82 8.22 35.44
N CYS A 4 -52.77 7.80 34.19
CA CYS A 4 -51.56 7.86 33.35
C CYS A 4 -51.77 8.95 32.28
N VAL A 5 -52.17 10.14 32.71
CA VAL A 5 -52.05 11.37 31.90
C VAL A 5 -50.61 11.84 32.06
N LEU A 6 -49.69 11.13 31.41
CA LEU A 6 -48.33 11.61 31.23
C LEU A 6 -48.41 12.93 30.45
N SER A 7 -48.07 14.00 31.15
CA SER A 7 -47.78 15.32 30.62
C SER A 7 -46.94 15.21 29.35
N ARG A 8 -47.59 15.27 28.19
CA ARG A 8 -46.96 15.74 26.95
C ARG A 8 -46.70 17.23 27.14
N LEU A 9 -45.73 17.57 27.97
CA LEU A 9 -45.11 18.89 27.91
C LEU A 9 -44.54 18.97 26.50
N ALA A 10 -45.26 19.68 25.63
CA ALA A 10 -44.83 19.96 24.29
C ALA A 10 -43.51 20.73 24.42
N CYS A 11 -42.40 20.02 24.29
CA CYS A 11 -41.09 20.65 24.27
C CYS A 11 -41.09 21.56 23.05
N THR A 12 -41.04 22.88 23.28
CA THR A 12 -41.03 23.85 22.19
C THR A 12 -39.76 23.66 21.36
N PRO A 13 -39.79 23.96 20.05
CA PRO A 13 -38.59 23.90 19.22
C PRO A 13 -37.39 24.64 19.85
N ASP A 14 -37.60 25.83 20.42
CA ASP A 14 -36.52 26.63 21.08
C ASP A 14 -35.90 25.95 22.30
N ALA A 15 -36.69 25.21 23.08
CA ALA A 15 -36.17 24.45 24.21
C ALA A 15 -35.33 23.27 23.72
N MET A 16 -35.73 22.64 22.61
CA MET A 16 -34.99 21.54 22.00
C MET A 16 -33.68 21.99 21.36
N ILE A 17 -33.70 23.11 20.62
CA ILE A 17 -32.53 23.71 19.97
C ILE A 17 -31.45 24.01 21.03
N ARG A 18 -31.80 24.78 22.07
CA ARG A 18 -30.87 25.10 23.16
C ARG A 18 -30.29 23.86 23.84
N ARG A 19 -31.12 22.83 24.04
CA ARG A 19 -30.67 21.57 24.62
C ARG A 19 -29.65 20.85 23.74
N ILE A 20 -29.88 20.78 22.43
CA ILE A 20 -28.96 20.11 21.49
C ILE A 20 -27.63 20.85 21.43
N LEU A 21 -27.66 22.18 21.33
CA LEU A 21 -26.44 23.00 21.28
C LEU A 21 -25.66 22.98 22.60
N ALA A 22 -26.34 22.78 23.74
CA ALA A 22 -25.69 22.62 25.04
C ALA A 22 -25.16 21.20 25.30
N ALA A 23 -25.57 20.20 24.51
CA ALA A 23 -25.15 18.82 24.69
C ALA A 23 -23.71 18.61 24.23
N THR A 24 -22.93 17.89 25.04
CA THR A 24 -21.50 17.70 24.79
C THR A 24 -21.19 16.37 24.10
N SER A 25 -22.10 15.41 24.21
CA SER A 25 -21.95 14.07 23.65
C SER A 25 -22.99 13.76 22.56
N PRO A 26 -22.67 12.90 21.59
CA PRO A 26 -23.63 12.43 20.59
C PRO A 26 -24.90 11.81 21.19
N GLU A 27 -24.74 11.06 22.28
CA GLU A 27 -25.80 10.41 23.05
C GLU A 27 -26.78 11.42 23.63
N GLU A 28 -26.25 12.48 24.26
CA GLU A 28 -27.04 13.59 24.79
C GLU A 28 -27.77 14.32 23.67
N LYS A 29 -27.10 14.64 22.56
CA LYS A 29 -27.70 15.32 21.40
C LYS A 29 -28.91 14.55 20.87
N LEU A 30 -28.81 13.24 20.74
CA LEU A 30 -29.88 12.37 20.24
C LEU A 30 -30.89 11.92 21.31
N GLN A 31 -30.62 12.13 22.60
CA GLN A 31 -31.41 11.60 23.73
C GLN A 31 -31.56 10.07 23.71
N VAL A 32 -30.47 9.38 23.43
CA VAL A 32 -30.42 7.91 23.44
C VAL A 32 -29.36 7.43 24.44
N ALA A 33 -29.46 6.17 24.87
CA ALA A 33 -28.40 5.57 25.67
C ALA A 33 -27.10 5.41 24.86
N ALA A 34 -25.94 5.38 25.52
CA ALA A 34 -24.64 5.19 24.88
C ALA A 34 -24.50 3.87 24.12
N ASN A 35 -25.29 2.87 24.49
CA ASN A 35 -25.35 1.55 23.87
C ASN A 35 -26.69 1.31 23.14
N ALA A 36 -27.39 2.38 22.75
CA ALA A 36 -28.63 2.29 22.00
C ALA A 36 -28.44 1.51 20.69
N ALA A 37 -29.46 0.74 20.30
CA ALA A 37 -29.46 0.00 19.03
C ALA A 37 -29.56 0.96 17.83
N GLU A 38 -29.14 0.51 16.64
CA GLU A 38 -29.18 1.35 15.42
C GLU A 38 -30.61 1.81 15.10
N GLU A 39 -31.62 0.97 15.33
CA GLU A 39 -33.02 1.32 15.16
C GLU A 39 -33.46 2.44 16.12
N GLU A 40 -32.99 2.42 17.36
CA GLU A 40 -33.31 3.46 18.36
C GLU A 40 -32.67 4.80 17.98
N ILE A 41 -31.39 4.77 17.58
CA ILE A 41 -30.65 5.93 17.05
C ILE A 41 -31.38 6.52 15.85
N LEU A 42 -31.78 5.68 14.87
CA LEU A 42 -32.51 6.12 13.68
C LEU A 42 -33.87 6.71 14.01
N GLN A 43 -34.61 6.15 14.97
CA GLN A 43 -35.89 6.69 15.41
C GLN A 43 -35.73 8.05 16.11
N ALA A 44 -34.75 8.19 17.00
CA ALA A 44 -34.46 9.43 17.69
C ALA A 44 -34.04 10.53 16.71
N TRP A 45 -33.10 10.22 15.82
CA TRP A 45 -32.67 11.11 14.75
C TRP A 45 -33.85 11.58 13.88
N LYS A 46 -34.70 10.67 13.39
CA LYS A 46 -35.88 11.04 12.57
C LYS A 46 -36.83 11.97 13.32
N LYS A 47 -37.07 11.75 14.61
CA LYS A 47 -37.92 12.63 15.44
C LYS A 47 -37.34 14.04 15.53
N LEU A 48 -36.04 14.16 15.77
CA LEU A 48 -35.35 15.44 15.87
C LEU A 48 -35.30 16.18 14.54
N VAL A 49 -35.00 15.50 13.44
CA VAL A 49 -35.02 16.09 12.08
C VAL A 49 -36.40 16.64 11.74
N LEU A 50 -37.48 15.91 12.06
CA LEU A 50 -38.85 16.38 11.83
C LEU A 50 -39.22 17.60 12.68
N LEU A 51 -38.67 17.71 13.90
CA LEU A 51 -38.91 18.82 14.81
C LEU A 51 -38.11 20.07 14.42
N LEU A 52 -36.87 19.89 13.96
CA LEU A 52 -35.94 20.94 13.54
C LEU A 52 -36.04 21.29 12.04
N HIS A 53 -36.99 20.69 11.32
CA HIS A 53 -37.17 20.98 9.90
C HIS A 53 -37.46 22.48 9.68
N PRO A 54 -36.86 23.15 8.67
CA PRO A 54 -37.05 24.58 8.42
C PRO A 54 -38.52 25.03 8.42
N ASP A 55 -39.42 24.23 7.85
CA ASP A 55 -40.87 24.51 7.83
C ASP A 55 -41.50 24.65 9.23
N LYS A 56 -41.00 23.91 10.22
CA LYS A 56 -41.48 23.99 11.62
C LYS A 56 -40.91 25.21 12.34
N LEU A 57 -39.78 25.73 11.88
CA LEU A 57 -39.08 26.87 12.45
C LEU A 57 -39.49 28.21 11.82
N GLN A 58 -40.34 28.22 10.78
CA GLN A 58 -40.74 29.44 10.05
C GLN A 58 -41.32 30.55 10.95
N ARG A 59 -41.97 30.17 12.07
CA ARG A 59 -42.62 31.09 13.02
C ARG A 59 -41.68 31.64 14.10
N LEU A 60 -40.45 31.14 14.17
CA LEU A 60 -39.45 31.63 15.10
C LEU A 60 -38.78 32.89 14.54
N ASP A 61 -38.07 33.62 15.39
CA ASP A 61 -37.19 34.71 14.95
C ASP A 61 -35.97 34.19 14.17
N GLU A 62 -35.25 35.09 13.50
CA GLU A 62 -34.13 34.71 12.62
C GLU A 62 -32.93 34.13 13.38
N GLU A 63 -32.70 34.53 14.63
CA GLU A 63 -31.64 33.97 15.47
C GLU A 63 -31.97 32.51 15.83
N SER A 64 -33.20 32.27 16.29
CA SER A 64 -33.69 30.92 16.59
C SER A 64 -33.73 30.00 15.35
N LYS A 65 -34.01 30.53 14.15
CA LYS A 65 -33.93 29.75 12.91
C LYS A 65 -32.49 29.33 12.58
N LYS A 66 -31.53 30.24 12.77
CA LYS A 66 -30.11 29.95 12.57
C LYS A 66 -29.64 28.89 13.56
N ASP A 67 -29.92 29.08 14.85
CA ASP A 67 -29.60 28.10 15.89
C ASP A 67 -30.26 26.74 15.62
N GLY A 68 -31.47 26.74 15.04
CA GLY A 68 -32.15 25.53 14.61
C GLY A 68 -31.45 24.80 13.46
N ALA A 69 -30.85 25.52 12.52
CA ALA A 69 -30.04 24.93 11.45
C ALA A 69 -28.73 24.34 12.01
N ASP A 70 -28.08 25.06 12.92
CA ASP A 70 -26.86 24.60 13.59
C ASP A 70 -27.17 23.34 14.44
N ALA A 71 -28.26 23.34 15.20
CA ALA A 71 -28.71 22.18 15.97
C ALA A 71 -29.05 20.97 15.06
N LEU A 72 -29.63 21.20 13.88
CA LEU A 72 -29.91 20.14 12.92
C LEU A 72 -28.62 19.53 12.37
N HIS A 73 -27.60 20.35 12.07
CA HIS A 73 -26.29 19.88 11.67
C HIS A 73 -25.63 19.01 12.75
N GLU A 74 -25.63 19.48 14.00
CA GLU A 74 -25.13 18.74 15.17
C GLU A 74 -25.84 17.39 15.38
N VAL A 75 -27.13 17.30 15.07
CA VAL A 75 -27.90 16.04 15.10
C VAL A 75 -27.47 15.07 14.01
N HIS A 76 -27.13 15.56 12.82
CA HIS A 76 -26.58 14.72 11.75
C HIS A 76 -25.19 14.17 12.13
N GLU A 77 -24.30 15.03 12.61
CA GLU A 77 -22.97 14.62 13.07
C GLU A 77 -23.06 13.63 14.23
N ALA A 78 -23.93 13.88 15.21
CA ALA A 78 -24.13 12.97 16.34
C ALA A 78 -24.59 11.57 15.90
N LYS A 79 -25.48 11.48 14.90
CA LYS A 79 -25.91 10.19 14.35
C LYS A 79 -24.74 9.46 13.67
N ASP A 80 -23.99 10.17 12.84
CA ASP A 80 -22.88 9.56 12.09
C ASP A 80 -21.77 9.10 13.04
N GLU A 81 -21.50 9.88 14.10
CA GLU A 81 -20.56 9.54 15.16
C GLU A 81 -21.01 8.33 16.00
N MET A 82 -22.28 8.27 16.42
CA MET A 82 -22.82 7.10 17.13
C MET A 82 -22.72 5.83 16.29
N ARG A 83 -23.06 5.93 14.99
CA ARG A 83 -22.94 4.82 14.04
C ARG A 83 -21.48 4.39 13.89
N ARG A 84 -20.56 5.35 13.77
CA ARG A 84 -19.12 5.09 13.73
C ARG A 84 -18.65 4.33 14.98
N ARG A 85 -19.01 4.80 16.18
CA ARG A 85 -18.64 4.13 17.44
C ARG A 85 -19.20 2.72 17.56
N GLN A 86 -20.45 2.51 17.13
CA GLN A 86 -21.08 1.20 17.18
C GLN A 86 -20.41 0.23 16.19
N GLN A 87 -20.09 0.71 14.98
CA GLN A 87 -19.29 -0.04 14.02
C GLN A 87 -17.92 -0.34 14.60
N GLU A 88 -17.22 0.63 15.17
CA GLU A 88 -15.93 0.42 15.82
C GLU A 88 -16.00 -0.52 17.01
N ALA A 89 -17.10 -0.59 17.77
CA ALA A 89 -17.24 -1.50 18.90
C ALA A 89 -17.43 -2.95 18.43
N CYS A 90 -18.27 -3.14 17.41
CA CYS A 90 -18.70 -4.46 16.93
C CYS A 90 -17.88 -4.98 15.74
N ALA A 91 -17.06 -4.15 15.11
CA ALA A 91 -16.32 -4.54 13.92
C ALA A 91 -15.37 -5.69 14.25
N GLN A 92 -15.37 -6.67 13.36
CA GLN A 92 -14.34 -7.68 13.24
C GLN A 92 -13.34 -7.21 12.18
N VAL A 93 -12.15 -7.79 12.22
CA VAL A 93 -11.16 -7.59 11.16
C VAL A 93 -11.76 -8.13 9.85
N PRO A 94 -11.61 -7.42 8.71
CA PRO A 94 -12.14 -7.89 7.44
C PRO A 94 -11.58 -9.25 7.04
N VAL A 95 -12.34 -9.98 6.22
CA VAL A 95 -11.87 -11.25 5.65
C VAL A 95 -10.72 -11.00 4.65
N GLN A 96 -9.83 -12.00 4.52
CA GLN A 96 -8.76 -11.97 3.53
C GLN A 96 -9.34 -11.72 2.11
N PRO A 97 -8.79 -10.76 1.33
CA PRO A 97 -9.18 -10.57 -0.06
C PRO A 97 -8.92 -11.84 -0.87
N LYS A 98 -9.70 -12.04 -1.93
CA LYS A 98 -9.49 -13.16 -2.88
C LYS A 98 -8.90 -12.64 -4.18
N ALA A 99 -7.93 -13.33 -4.76
CA ALA A 99 -7.37 -12.97 -6.06
C ALA A 99 -8.47 -12.90 -7.13
N GLY A 100 -8.46 -11.84 -7.94
CA GLY A 100 -9.44 -11.62 -9.02
C GLY A 100 -8.93 -12.22 -10.32
N SER A 101 -7.76 -11.78 -10.77
CA SER A 101 -7.06 -12.34 -11.92
C SER A 101 -5.61 -12.67 -11.58
N THR A 102 -4.97 -13.46 -12.44
CA THR A 102 -3.50 -13.60 -12.40
C THR A 102 -2.84 -12.24 -12.64
N PRO A 103 -1.67 -11.97 -12.03
CA PRO A 103 -0.92 -10.75 -12.31
C PRO A 103 -0.61 -10.57 -13.80
N ARG A 104 -0.62 -9.32 -14.28
CA ARG A 104 -0.42 -9.00 -15.69
C ARG A 104 0.69 -7.97 -15.87
N CYS A 105 1.67 -8.28 -16.72
CA CYS A 105 2.63 -7.27 -17.17
C CYS A 105 1.95 -6.38 -18.21
N LEU A 106 1.82 -5.10 -17.91
CA LEU A 106 1.24 -4.10 -18.82
C LEU A 106 2.30 -3.43 -19.69
N ASP A 107 3.50 -3.20 -19.12
CA ASP A 107 4.64 -2.63 -19.82
C ASP A 107 5.95 -3.25 -19.30
N ALA A 108 6.80 -3.68 -20.22
CA ALA A 108 8.10 -4.31 -19.95
C ALA A 108 9.30 -3.43 -20.31
N THR A 109 9.04 -2.20 -20.79
CA THR A 109 10.05 -1.22 -21.13
C THR A 109 10.87 -0.82 -19.91
N PRO A 110 12.22 -0.90 -19.96
CA PRO A 110 13.03 -0.43 -18.85
C PRO A 110 12.80 1.06 -18.55
N GLY A 111 12.62 1.39 -17.27
CA GLY A 111 12.35 2.76 -16.83
C GLY A 111 10.86 3.15 -16.89
N ALA A 112 10.00 2.27 -17.40
CA ALA A 112 8.55 2.47 -17.51
C ALA A 112 7.77 1.18 -17.23
N ARG A 113 8.34 0.27 -16.41
CA ARG A 113 7.72 -1.03 -16.13
C ARG A 113 6.39 -0.87 -15.42
N LYS A 114 5.40 -1.68 -15.82
CA LYS A 114 4.05 -1.68 -15.22
C LYS A 114 3.53 -3.09 -15.02
N TYR A 115 3.05 -3.37 -13.81
CA TYR A 115 2.41 -4.63 -13.45
C TYR A 115 1.08 -4.39 -12.75
N GLU A 116 0.06 -5.13 -13.16
CA GLU A 116 -1.28 -5.09 -12.59
C GLU A 116 -1.54 -6.32 -11.72
N ILE A 117 -2.10 -6.09 -10.54
CA ILE A 117 -2.73 -7.11 -9.69
C ILE A 117 -4.18 -6.73 -9.42
N SER A 118 -5.03 -7.73 -9.22
CA SER A 118 -6.44 -7.52 -8.94
C SER A 118 -6.99 -8.52 -7.92
N TRP A 119 -7.97 -8.10 -7.15
CA TRP A 119 -8.73 -8.91 -6.20
C TRP A 119 -10.23 -8.80 -6.46
N THR A 120 -11.00 -9.73 -5.93
CA THR A 120 -12.46 -9.74 -6.03
C THR A 120 -13.04 -8.87 -4.91
N LEU A 121 -13.95 -7.97 -5.27
CA LEU A 121 -14.76 -7.24 -4.29
C LEU A 121 -15.94 -8.13 -3.84
N PRO A 122 -16.33 -8.09 -2.56
CA PRO A 122 -17.55 -8.77 -2.13
C PRO A 122 -18.78 -8.11 -2.77
N ASP A 123 -19.73 -8.92 -3.26
CA ASP A 123 -20.99 -8.42 -3.82
C ASP A 123 -21.81 -7.62 -2.79
N VAL A 124 -21.72 -8.04 -1.52
CA VAL A 124 -22.34 -7.39 -0.37
C VAL A 124 -21.30 -7.34 0.75
N GLN A 125 -21.02 -6.14 1.28
CA GLN A 125 -20.13 -6.01 2.45
C GLN A 125 -20.81 -6.56 3.70
N ASP A 126 -20.04 -7.33 4.49
CA ASP A 126 -20.46 -7.75 5.82
C ASP A 126 -20.48 -6.52 6.74
N PRO A 127 -21.65 -6.13 7.28
CA PRO A 127 -21.74 -4.97 8.17
C PRO A 127 -20.96 -5.15 9.48
N SER A 128 -20.67 -6.39 9.87
CA SER A 128 -19.84 -6.70 11.04
C SER A 128 -18.34 -6.64 10.76
N ALA A 129 -17.91 -6.63 9.49
CA ALA A 129 -16.51 -6.54 9.10
C ALA A 129 -16.34 -5.70 7.83
N PRO A 130 -16.80 -4.44 7.82
CA PRO A 130 -16.81 -3.61 6.63
C PRO A 130 -15.37 -3.36 6.16
N VAL A 131 -15.15 -3.30 4.85
CA VAL A 131 -13.86 -2.89 4.28
C VAL A 131 -13.92 -1.40 4.05
N GLU A 132 -13.06 -0.65 4.74
CA GLU A 132 -12.97 0.80 4.58
C GLU A 132 -11.94 1.18 3.52
N LYS A 133 -10.87 0.40 3.39
CA LYS A 133 -9.77 0.62 2.44
C LYS A 133 -8.99 -0.66 2.18
N TYR A 134 -8.19 -0.65 1.11
CA TYR A 134 -7.17 -1.67 0.86
C TYR A 134 -5.78 -1.07 1.01
N GLU A 135 -4.86 -1.82 1.61
CA GLU A 135 -3.46 -1.45 1.69
C GLU A 135 -2.61 -2.44 0.90
N VAL A 136 -1.76 -1.90 0.01
CA VAL A 136 -0.86 -2.69 -0.82
C VAL A 136 0.57 -2.50 -0.34
N TRP A 137 1.26 -3.60 -0.06
CA TRP A 137 2.61 -3.60 0.48
C TRP A 137 3.57 -4.36 -0.43
N GLY A 138 4.83 -3.95 -0.43
CA GLY A 138 5.90 -4.60 -1.19
C GLY A 138 7.23 -4.67 -0.44
N PRO A 139 8.13 -5.57 -0.85
CA PRO A 139 9.43 -5.77 -0.21
C PRO A 139 10.36 -4.61 -0.47
N ARG A 140 10.74 -3.86 0.57
CA ARG A 140 11.79 -2.82 0.46
C ARG A 140 13.18 -3.45 0.37
N HIS A 141 13.37 -4.57 1.08
CA HIS A 141 14.63 -5.29 1.14
C HIS A 141 14.40 -6.80 1.03
N CYS A 142 15.17 -7.43 0.14
CA CYS A 142 15.26 -8.88 0.02
C CYS A 142 16.65 -9.35 0.45
N THR A 143 16.70 -10.44 1.21
CA THR A 143 17.96 -11.15 1.50
C THR A 143 18.48 -11.84 0.23
N GLU A 144 19.73 -12.31 0.27
CA GLU A 144 20.30 -13.06 -0.85
C GLU A 144 19.57 -14.37 -1.15
N LEU A 145 18.91 -14.95 -0.14
CA LEU A 145 18.09 -16.15 -0.28
C LEU A 145 16.70 -15.84 -0.87
N GLY A 146 16.42 -14.56 -1.13
CA GLY A 146 15.14 -14.08 -1.64
C GLY A 146 14.07 -13.89 -0.56
N GLU A 147 14.44 -13.99 0.72
CA GLU A 147 13.52 -13.76 1.83
C GLU A 147 13.27 -12.26 1.98
N THR A 148 12.01 -11.87 2.19
CA THR A 148 11.65 -10.48 2.43
C THR A 148 11.81 -10.15 3.90
N HIS A 149 12.58 -9.11 4.21
CA HIS A 149 12.84 -8.70 5.59
C HIS A 149 12.11 -7.41 5.99
N ASP A 150 11.90 -6.50 5.04
CA ASP A 150 11.27 -5.20 5.28
C ASP A 150 10.19 -4.94 4.24
N TRP A 151 9.03 -4.45 4.69
CA TRP A 151 7.86 -4.18 3.87
C TRP A 151 7.52 -2.70 3.92
N VAL A 152 7.15 -2.14 2.77
CA VAL A 152 6.75 -0.73 2.64
C VAL A 152 5.35 -0.63 2.05
N LEU A 153 4.55 0.30 2.58
CA LEU A 153 3.23 0.62 2.06
C LEU A 153 3.39 1.34 0.72
N LEU A 154 2.87 0.74 -0.34
CA LEU A 154 2.91 1.27 -1.70
C LEU A 154 1.70 2.14 -2.03
N ALA A 155 0.53 1.76 -1.52
CA ALA A 155 -0.71 2.48 -1.76
C ALA A 155 -1.78 2.14 -0.73
N THR A 156 -2.65 3.13 -0.48
CA THR A 156 -3.93 2.98 0.20
C THR A 156 -5.03 3.26 -0.80
N LEU A 157 -5.94 2.32 -1.00
CA LEU A 157 -6.94 2.35 -2.06
C LEU A 157 -8.36 2.38 -1.47
N PRO A 158 -9.31 3.09 -2.11
CA PRO A 158 -10.71 3.09 -1.70
C PRO A 158 -11.32 1.67 -1.71
N PRO A 159 -12.41 1.43 -0.95
CA PRO A 159 -12.98 0.10 -0.76
C PRO A 159 -13.66 -0.47 -2.01
N LEU A 160 -13.96 0.38 -3.00
CA LEU A 160 -14.51 -0.03 -4.29
C LEU A 160 -13.43 -0.24 -5.36
N GLN A 161 -12.16 -0.01 -5.03
CA GLN A 161 -11.07 -0.24 -5.96
C GLN A 161 -10.53 -1.66 -5.77
N SER A 162 -10.53 -2.44 -6.85
CA SER A 162 -10.19 -3.87 -6.85
C SER A 162 -8.90 -4.20 -7.59
N GLN A 163 -8.16 -3.17 -8.00
CA GLN A 163 -6.95 -3.31 -8.81
C GLN A 163 -5.89 -2.30 -8.40
N PHE A 164 -4.64 -2.72 -8.52
CA PHE A 164 -3.46 -1.89 -8.30
C PHE A 164 -2.46 -2.11 -9.41
N ILE A 165 -1.89 -1.00 -9.91
CA ILE A 165 -0.83 -1.04 -10.91
C ILE A 165 0.44 -0.51 -10.24
N ILE A 166 1.44 -1.38 -10.11
CA ILE A 166 2.78 -0.97 -9.70
C ILE A 166 3.52 -0.41 -10.91
N VAL A 167 4.10 0.77 -10.74
CA VAL A 167 4.76 1.56 -11.80
C VAL A 167 6.18 1.94 -11.37
N GLU A 168 7.14 1.84 -12.29
CA GLU A 168 8.55 2.18 -12.03
C GLU A 168 8.79 3.68 -11.83
N GLU A 169 7.86 4.52 -12.29
CA GLU A 169 7.96 5.98 -12.23
C GLU A 169 7.70 6.55 -10.83
N ALA A 170 7.07 5.77 -9.94
CA ALA A 170 6.80 6.18 -8.56
C ALA A 170 7.98 5.78 -7.64
N PRO A 171 8.64 6.73 -6.92
CA PRO A 171 9.88 6.45 -6.19
C PRO A 171 9.82 5.27 -5.22
N THR A 172 8.79 5.18 -4.38
CA THR A 172 8.65 4.08 -3.40
C THR A 172 8.39 2.73 -4.08
N GLN A 173 7.68 2.73 -5.21
CA GLN A 173 7.42 1.50 -5.98
C GLN A 173 8.67 1.06 -6.74
N GLN A 174 9.43 2.02 -7.27
CA GLN A 174 10.73 1.81 -7.89
C GLN A 174 11.71 1.14 -6.92
N ASP A 175 11.75 1.58 -5.66
CA ASP A 175 12.61 0.96 -4.63
C ASP A 175 12.27 -0.53 -4.44
N VAL A 176 10.97 -0.88 -4.41
CA VAL A 176 10.52 -2.28 -4.33
C VAL A 176 10.90 -3.08 -5.57
N MET A 177 10.71 -2.52 -6.77
CA MET A 177 11.16 -3.16 -8.01
C MET A 177 12.67 -3.39 -8.02
N TRP A 178 13.45 -2.40 -7.55
CA TRP A 178 14.90 -2.50 -7.46
C TRP A 178 15.37 -3.50 -6.42
N ALA A 179 14.63 -3.67 -5.32
CA ALA A 179 14.90 -4.72 -4.35
C ALA A 179 14.82 -6.11 -5.00
N ALA A 180 13.82 -6.35 -5.86
CA ALA A 180 13.71 -7.58 -6.64
C ALA A 180 14.82 -7.73 -7.70
N ASP A 181 15.15 -6.64 -8.40
CA ASP A 181 16.20 -6.61 -9.43
C ASP A 181 17.58 -6.97 -8.85
N ARG A 182 17.95 -6.41 -7.68
CA ARG A 182 19.28 -6.60 -7.04
C ARG A 182 19.63 -8.07 -6.76
N VAL A 183 18.62 -8.88 -6.44
CA VAL A 183 18.79 -10.31 -6.16
C VAL A 183 18.32 -11.19 -7.33
N LEU A 184 17.94 -10.57 -8.46
CA LEU A 184 17.49 -11.23 -9.68
C LEU A 184 16.37 -12.27 -9.42
N ARG A 185 15.35 -11.89 -8.63
CA ARG A 185 14.29 -12.84 -8.25
C ARG A 185 13.52 -13.36 -9.47
N GLN A 186 13.12 -14.63 -9.38
CA GLN A 186 12.18 -15.21 -10.34
C GLN A 186 10.79 -14.57 -10.21
N THR A 187 10.35 -14.34 -8.97
CA THR A 187 9.08 -13.70 -8.64
C THR A 187 9.27 -12.52 -7.68
N MET A 188 8.42 -11.51 -7.81
CA MET A 188 8.32 -10.41 -6.85
C MET A 188 7.02 -10.54 -6.06
N SER A 189 7.12 -10.58 -4.75
CA SER A 189 5.96 -10.71 -3.86
C SER A 189 5.32 -9.35 -3.60
N LEU A 190 4.00 -9.26 -3.67
CA LEU A 190 3.20 -8.13 -3.18
C LEU A 190 2.11 -8.66 -2.27
N THR A 191 1.69 -7.90 -1.26
CA THR A 191 0.54 -8.27 -0.42
C THR A 191 -0.54 -7.20 -0.44
N VAL A 192 -1.78 -7.63 -0.38
CA VAL A 192 -2.96 -6.77 -0.26
C VAL A 192 -3.72 -7.13 1.00
N HIS A 193 -4.05 -6.14 1.81
CA HIS A 193 -4.84 -6.28 3.02
C HIS A 193 -6.15 -5.49 2.87
N ALA A 194 -7.26 -6.08 3.30
CA ALA A 194 -8.49 -5.33 3.57
C ALA A 194 -8.39 -4.74 4.98
N VAL A 195 -8.70 -3.45 5.14
CA VAL A 195 -8.48 -2.74 6.39
C VAL A 195 -9.74 -1.98 6.80
N ASN A 196 -9.99 -1.95 8.11
CA ASN A 196 -11.00 -1.10 8.74
C ASN A 196 -10.50 -0.54 10.08
N GLY A 197 -11.35 0.15 10.83
CA GLY A 197 -11.01 0.72 12.14
C GLY A 197 -10.50 -0.27 13.20
N LYS A 198 -10.61 -1.59 12.99
CA LYS A 198 -10.09 -2.62 13.90
C LYS A 198 -8.72 -3.16 13.53
N GLY A 199 -8.34 -3.07 12.27
CA GLY A 199 -7.05 -3.57 11.79
C GLY A 199 -7.12 -4.15 10.39
N SER A 200 -6.04 -4.85 10.04
CA SER A 200 -5.82 -5.41 8.71
C SER A 200 -6.15 -6.90 8.68
N SER A 201 -6.81 -7.33 7.61
CA SER A 201 -7.03 -8.75 7.30
C SER A 201 -5.71 -9.51 7.16
N GLU A 202 -5.82 -10.84 7.08
CA GLU A 202 -4.73 -11.64 6.52
C GLU A 202 -4.33 -11.14 5.12
N ALA A 203 -3.06 -11.31 4.78
CA ALA A 203 -2.48 -10.86 3.52
C ALA A 203 -2.94 -11.73 2.35
N LEU A 204 -3.51 -11.14 1.30
CA LEU A 204 -3.55 -11.78 0.00
C LEU A 204 -2.20 -11.58 -0.69
N ALA A 205 -1.43 -12.65 -0.87
CA ALA A 205 -0.13 -12.61 -1.52
C ALA A 205 -0.24 -12.79 -3.04
N PHE A 206 0.46 -11.96 -3.80
CA PHE A 206 0.66 -12.08 -5.23
C PHE A 206 2.14 -12.32 -5.54
N GLU A 207 2.41 -13.33 -6.35
CA GLU A 207 3.75 -13.60 -6.89
C GLU A 207 3.81 -13.16 -8.35
N LEU A 208 4.41 -12.00 -8.60
CA LEU A 208 4.55 -11.44 -9.95
C LEU A 208 5.68 -12.19 -10.69
N PRO A 209 5.48 -12.73 -11.91
CA PRO A 209 6.51 -13.46 -12.64
C PRO A 209 7.59 -12.51 -13.21
N TRP A 210 8.45 -12.03 -12.31
CA TRP A 210 9.36 -10.91 -12.51
C TRP A 210 10.40 -11.19 -13.59
N ALA A 211 11.22 -12.24 -13.42
CA ALA A 211 12.29 -12.57 -14.37
C ALA A 211 11.75 -12.94 -15.76
N ALA A 212 10.57 -13.56 -15.82
CA ALA A 212 9.93 -13.93 -17.09
C ALA A 212 9.43 -12.69 -17.85
N ALA A 213 8.88 -11.69 -17.15
CA ALA A 213 8.39 -10.47 -17.78
C ALA A 213 9.48 -9.46 -18.12
N PHE A 214 10.60 -9.49 -17.41
CA PHE A 214 11.75 -8.62 -17.65
C PHE A 214 12.97 -9.46 -18.02
N PRO A 215 13.00 -10.08 -19.22
CA PRO A 215 14.07 -11.00 -19.62
C PRO A 215 15.45 -10.32 -19.69
N TRP A 216 15.48 -8.99 -19.74
CA TRP A 216 16.70 -8.20 -19.65
C TRP A 216 17.33 -8.23 -18.24
N LEU A 217 16.64 -8.73 -17.22
CA LEU A 217 17.24 -9.11 -15.93
C LEU A 217 18.01 -10.44 -16.00
N GLY A 218 18.09 -11.09 -17.17
CA GLY A 218 18.87 -12.31 -17.38
C GLY A 218 20.37 -12.06 -17.46
N GLY A 219 21.12 -12.43 -16.41
CA GLY A 219 22.58 -12.36 -16.38
C GLY A 219 23.16 -12.55 -14.98
N MET A 220 24.43 -12.18 -14.81
CA MET A 220 25.06 -12.08 -13.49
C MET A 220 25.18 -10.60 -13.08
N GLY A 221 24.74 -10.28 -11.86
CA GLY A 221 24.88 -8.93 -11.29
C GLY A 221 26.34 -8.52 -11.07
N SER A 222 26.57 -7.25 -10.75
CA SER A 222 27.90 -6.70 -10.48
C SER A 222 28.14 -6.50 -8.99
N LEU A 223 29.35 -6.82 -8.53
CA LEU A 223 29.86 -6.47 -7.21
C LEU A 223 30.96 -5.39 -7.35
N VAL A 224 31.01 -4.44 -6.43
CA VAL A 224 32.13 -3.48 -6.32
C VAL A 224 33.06 -3.87 -5.18
N CYS A 225 34.34 -4.05 -5.47
CA CYS A 225 35.33 -4.34 -4.43
C CYS A 225 35.58 -3.09 -3.56
N ASN A 226 35.41 -3.20 -2.25
CA ASN A 226 35.68 -2.09 -1.31
C ASN A 226 37.17 -1.75 -1.14
N GLN A 227 38.09 -2.63 -1.56
CA GLN A 227 39.54 -2.39 -1.46
C GLN A 227 40.13 -1.74 -2.71
N CYS A 228 39.75 -2.22 -3.90
CA CYS A 228 40.34 -1.76 -5.17
C CYS A 228 39.32 -1.19 -6.16
N PHE A 229 38.05 -1.06 -5.77
CA PHE A 229 36.94 -0.50 -6.56
C PHE A 229 36.69 -1.18 -7.91
N ARG A 230 37.22 -2.39 -8.11
CA ARG A 230 37.04 -3.14 -9.35
C ARG A 230 35.67 -3.81 -9.36
N LEU A 231 34.97 -3.67 -10.48
CA LEU A 231 33.73 -4.40 -10.75
C LEU A 231 34.03 -5.87 -11.07
N THR A 232 33.30 -6.77 -10.43
CA THR A 232 33.44 -8.23 -10.60
C THR A 232 32.05 -8.85 -10.80
N PRO A 233 31.90 -9.86 -11.69
CA PRO A 233 30.64 -10.60 -11.81
C PRO A 233 30.32 -11.35 -10.51
N ARG A 234 29.07 -11.28 -10.05
CA ARG A 234 28.57 -12.09 -8.94
C ARG A 234 28.45 -13.55 -9.39
N GLY A 235 29.37 -14.41 -8.92
CA GLY A 235 29.46 -15.81 -9.36
C GLY A 235 29.58 -16.85 -8.25
N GLY A 236 29.71 -16.43 -6.99
CA GLY A 236 29.86 -17.34 -5.85
C GLY A 236 28.58 -18.08 -5.50
N ARG A 237 28.63 -19.43 -5.42
CA ARG A 237 27.50 -20.25 -4.93
C ARG A 237 27.21 -20.07 -3.44
N ASN A 238 28.19 -19.57 -2.68
CA ASN A 238 28.12 -19.44 -1.22
C ASN A 238 27.89 -17.97 -0.79
N GLY A 239 27.39 -17.11 -1.68
CA GLY A 239 27.26 -15.66 -1.43
C GLY A 239 28.57 -14.87 -1.54
N TRP A 240 29.73 -15.54 -1.53
CA TRP A 240 31.04 -14.89 -1.60
C TRP A 240 31.69 -15.00 -2.98
N THR A 241 32.22 -13.89 -3.51
CA THR A 241 32.95 -13.82 -4.78
C THR A 241 34.35 -13.25 -4.56
N SER A 242 35.39 -13.84 -5.14
CA SER A 242 36.75 -13.28 -5.06
C SER A 242 36.92 -12.13 -6.06
N CYS A 243 37.43 -10.99 -5.59
CA CYS A 243 37.74 -9.83 -6.43
C CYS A 243 38.80 -10.17 -7.48
N ALA A 244 38.50 -9.94 -8.76
CA ALA A 244 39.43 -10.20 -9.86
C ALA A 244 40.68 -9.28 -9.87
N GLY A 245 40.69 -8.23 -9.05
CA GLY A 245 41.81 -7.29 -8.90
C GLY A 245 42.77 -7.69 -7.79
N CYS A 246 42.31 -7.63 -6.53
CA CYS A 246 43.14 -7.85 -5.34
C CYS A 246 42.96 -9.24 -4.69
N GLY A 247 42.01 -10.06 -5.16
CA GLY A 247 41.72 -11.38 -4.59
C GLY A 247 40.85 -11.39 -3.33
N ALA A 248 40.51 -10.22 -2.77
CA ALA A 248 39.68 -10.10 -1.58
C ALA A 248 38.31 -10.79 -1.76
N GLY A 249 37.81 -11.43 -0.70
CA GLY A 249 36.45 -11.97 -0.68
C GLY A 249 35.43 -10.85 -0.60
N LEU A 250 34.45 -10.86 -1.51
CA LEU A 250 33.36 -9.90 -1.59
C LEU A 250 32.06 -10.58 -1.16
N SER A 251 31.40 -10.00 -0.16
CA SER A 251 30.01 -10.32 0.20
C SER A 251 29.06 -9.83 -0.90
N ALA A 252 27.92 -10.47 -1.07
CA ALA A 252 26.94 -10.04 -2.05
C ALA A 252 26.13 -8.81 -1.62
N GLU A 253 26.25 -8.36 -0.37
CA GLU A 253 25.83 -7.02 0.06
C GLU A 253 26.52 -5.89 -0.72
N LEU A 254 27.69 -6.16 -1.31
CA LEU A 254 28.41 -5.22 -2.19
C LEU A 254 27.85 -5.21 -3.63
N ALA A 255 26.67 -5.81 -3.85
CA ALA A 255 25.99 -5.77 -5.13
C ALA A 255 25.55 -4.35 -5.48
N ILE A 256 25.80 -3.99 -6.72
CA ILE A 256 25.35 -2.72 -7.29
C ILE A 256 24.54 -2.98 -8.55
N VAL A 257 23.53 -2.14 -8.76
CA VAL A 257 22.73 -2.12 -9.99
C VAL A 257 23.34 -1.07 -10.90
N ILE A 258 23.78 -1.48 -12.09
CA ILE A 258 24.33 -0.57 -13.10
C ILE A 258 23.27 -0.39 -14.19
N ARG A 259 22.87 0.85 -14.46
CA ARG A 259 21.85 1.17 -15.47
C ARG A 259 22.51 1.75 -16.73
N CYS A 260 22.03 1.35 -17.89
CA CYS A 260 22.47 1.89 -19.16
C CYS A 260 21.95 3.31 -19.33
N THR A 261 22.85 4.28 -19.50
CA THR A 261 22.50 5.70 -19.66
C THR A 261 21.66 6.00 -20.91
N THR A 262 21.64 5.08 -21.88
CA THR A 262 20.89 5.26 -23.15
C THR A 262 19.46 4.77 -23.07
N CYS A 263 19.18 3.69 -22.34
CA CYS A 263 17.86 3.03 -22.36
C CYS A 263 17.31 2.65 -20.98
N GLY A 264 18.02 2.95 -19.88
CA GLY A 264 17.60 2.59 -18.52
C GLY A 264 17.68 1.09 -18.19
N GLY A 265 17.91 0.22 -19.17
CA GLY A 265 18.08 -1.21 -18.96
C GLY A 265 19.27 -1.53 -18.06
N GLU A 266 19.16 -2.60 -17.27
CA GLU A 266 20.25 -3.05 -16.41
C GLU A 266 21.43 -3.58 -17.23
N VAL A 267 22.63 -3.33 -16.72
CA VAL A 267 23.89 -3.77 -17.30
C VAL A 267 24.38 -4.96 -16.49
N LEU A 268 24.34 -6.13 -17.12
CA LEU A 268 24.66 -7.40 -16.50
C LEU A 268 25.87 -8.04 -17.17
N TRP A 269 26.55 -8.92 -16.45
CA TRP A 269 27.61 -9.72 -17.01
C TRP A 269 27.03 -10.88 -17.81
N GLN A 270 27.41 -10.96 -19.09
CA GLN A 270 27.11 -12.06 -19.98
C GLN A 270 28.42 -12.59 -20.58
N ARG A 271 28.72 -13.86 -20.33
CA ARG A 271 30.00 -14.49 -20.69
C ARG A 271 31.18 -13.70 -20.08
N ASN A 272 31.88 -12.90 -20.89
CA ASN A 272 33.02 -12.09 -20.50
C ASN A 272 32.80 -10.59 -20.74
N ALA A 273 31.56 -10.15 -20.92
CA ALA A 273 31.25 -8.75 -21.18
C ALA A 273 30.22 -8.23 -20.20
N LEU A 274 30.40 -6.99 -19.77
CA LEU A 274 29.41 -6.21 -19.06
C LEU A 274 28.61 -5.45 -20.11
N SER A 275 27.39 -5.89 -20.39
CA SER A 275 26.55 -5.37 -21.46
C SER A 275 25.15 -5.04 -20.99
N CYS A 276 24.58 -3.96 -21.50
CA CYS A 276 23.15 -3.71 -21.34
C CYS A 276 22.38 -4.77 -22.11
N THR A 277 21.53 -5.50 -21.43
CA THR A 277 20.71 -6.58 -22.01
C THR A 277 19.57 -6.04 -22.87
N CYS A 278 19.09 -4.82 -22.60
CA CYS A 278 18.05 -4.16 -23.38
C CYS A 278 18.55 -3.69 -24.76
N CYS A 279 19.61 -2.87 -24.82
CA CYS A 279 20.11 -2.30 -26.07
C CYS A 279 21.35 -3.02 -26.64
N ARG A 280 21.82 -4.08 -25.97
CA ARG A 280 23.01 -4.88 -26.31
C ARG A 280 24.33 -4.10 -26.35
N ARG A 281 24.36 -2.88 -25.81
CA ARG A 281 25.58 -2.06 -25.72
C ARG A 281 26.55 -2.69 -24.73
N THR A 282 27.78 -2.97 -25.17
CA THR A 282 28.86 -3.41 -24.29
C THR A 282 29.50 -2.21 -23.61
N LEU A 283 29.58 -2.23 -22.27
CA LEU A 283 30.22 -1.19 -21.47
C LEU A 283 31.64 -1.57 -21.05
N ALA A 284 31.88 -2.86 -20.78
CA ALA A 284 33.20 -3.36 -20.46
C ALA A 284 33.38 -4.81 -20.90
N VAL A 285 34.63 -5.25 -21.04
CA VAL A 285 34.99 -6.65 -21.26
C VAL A 285 35.83 -7.10 -20.08
N ASN A 286 35.44 -8.20 -19.44
CA ASN A 286 36.24 -8.87 -18.44
C ASN A 286 37.45 -9.50 -19.13
N MET A 287 38.55 -8.75 -19.22
CA MET A 287 39.81 -9.35 -19.66
C MET A 287 40.27 -10.32 -18.56
N PRO A 288 40.49 -11.60 -18.87
CA PRO A 288 41.09 -12.52 -17.92
C PRO A 288 42.42 -11.92 -17.45
N PRO A 289 42.79 -12.09 -16.17
CA PRO A 289 44.08 -11.63 -15.68
C PRO A 289 45.15 -12.21 -16.60
N ARG A 290 45.97 -11.35 -17.23
CA ARG A 290 47.13 -11.79 -18.00
C ARG A 290 47.91 -12.73 -17.09
N ARG A 291 48.01 -14.01 -17.47
CA ARG A 291 48.77 -15.00 -16.70
C ARG A 291 50.17 -14.42 -16.51
N ARG A 292 50.57 -14.18 -15.26
CA ARG A 292 51.96 -13.85 -14.90
C ARG A 292 52.82 -15.06 -15.32
N GLY A 293 53.27 -15.07 -16.57
CA GLY A 293 53.95 -16.22 -17.17
C GLY A 293 54.21 -16.08 -18.67
N ASP A 294 53.41 -15.31 -19.41
CA ASP A 294 53.70 -15.00 -20.83
C ASP A 294 54.68 -13.83 -21.00
N SER A 295 55.77 -13.83 -20.24
CA SER A 295 56.97 -13.06 -20.58
C SER A 295 57.87 -13.90 -21.49
N ARG A 296 57.37 -14.35 -22.64
CA ARG A 296 58.31 -14.74 -23.70
C ARG A 296 58.91 -13.47 -24.27
N TYR A 297 60.08 -13.15 -23.71
CA TYR A 297 61.14 -12.40 -24.35
C TYR A 297 61.11 -12.55 -25.88
N SER A 298 60.57 -11.58 -26.60
CA SER A 298 61.00 -11.30 -27.97
C SER A 298 62.17 -10.31 -27.88
N ARG A 299 63.35 -10.82 -27.54
CA ARG A 299 64.59 -10.15 -27.93
C ARG A 299 64.77 -10.45 -29.42
N SER A 300 64.24 -9.58 -30.27
CA SER A 300 64.76 -9.44 -31.63
C SER A 300 66.10 -8.73 -31.52
N TRP A 301 67.15 -9.43 -31.97
CA TRP A 301 68.44 -8.86 -32.32
C TRP A 301 68.30 -7.94 -33.52
#